data_AF-A0A6M1ECY5-F1
#
_entry.id   AF-A0A6M1ECY5-F1
#
_cell.length_a   1.000
_cell.length_b   1.000
_cell.length_c   1.000
_cell.angle_alpha   90.00
_cell.angle_beta   90.00
_cell.angle_gamma   90.00
#
_symmetry.space_group_name_H-M   'P 1'
#
loop_
_entity.id
_entity.type
_entity.pdbx_description
1 polymer ?
#
loop_
_entity_poly.entity_id
_entity_poly.type
_entity_poly.pdbx_seq_one_letter_code
_entity_poly.pdbx_strand_id
1 'polypeptide(L)'
;MKRLCTLLVAVALLFGCKKENEQKEVSACALQIKEFFKEELKCTEQHSMEINLYAGMYKGMLVYFTMTMCPNCNTVPPSFGYTCANKKIDFDDFTKVSDIQQVYNSCTKRFTEWGVDPNHEE
;
A
#
# COMPACT_ATOMS: atom_id res chain seq x y z
N MET A 1 8.77 -51.40 46.54
CA MET A 1 9.35 -50.17 47.13
C MET A 1 10.69 -49.86 46.47
N LYS A 2 10.85 -48.60 46.04
CA LYS A 2 12.08 -47.86 45.65
C LYS A 2 13.07 -48.51 44.66
N ARG A 3 13.13 -47.95 43.44
CA ARG A 3 14.35 -47.55 42.69
C ARG A 3 14.00 -46.34 41.80
N LEU A 4 14.60 -45.16 42.06
CA LEU A 4 15.61 -44.47 41.21
C LEU A 4 15.06 -44.11 39.80
N CYS A 5 15.21 -42.92 39.20
CA CYS A 5 16.18 -41.85 39.38
C CYS A 5 15.81 -40.66 38.44
N THR A 6 16.21 -39.44 38.84
CA THR A 6 16.69 -38.28 38.04
C THR A 6 15.87 -37.71 36.87
N LEU A 7 15.41 -36.44 36.89
CA LEU A 7 16.12 -35.15 36.62
C LEU A 7 16.19 -34.81 35.10
N LEU A 8 15.98 -33.52 34.79
CA LEU A 8 15.99 -32.83 33.48
C LEU A 8 14.70 -33.01 32.64
N VAL A 9 14.16 -32.02 31.92
CA VAL A 9 14.76 -30.89 31.19
C VAL A 9 13.79 -29.69 31.24
N ALA A 10 14.37 -28.51 31.36
CA ALA A 10 13.74 -27.21 31.14
C ALA A 10 13.17 -27.09 29.70
N VAL A 11 12.67 -25.90 29.36
CA VAL A 11 12.30 -25.47 27.99
C VAL A 11 10.86 -25.78 27.59
N ALA A 12 9.95 -24.95 28.10
CA ALA A 12 8.79 -24.52 27.32
C ALA A 12 8.56 -23.00 27.46
N LEU A 13 9.64 -22.22 27.53
CA LEU A 13 9.60 -20.81 27.12
C LEU A 13 9.82 -20.75 25.60
N LEU A 14 8.93 -21.40 24.87
CA LEU A 14 8.64 -21.02 23.49
C LEU A 14 7.26 -20.36 23.53
N PHE A 15 7.18 -19.20 24.21
CA PHE A 15 6.29 -18.16 23.74
C PHE A 15 6.75 -17.89 22.32
N GLY A 16 6.11 -18.58 21.38
CA GLY A 16 6.35 -18.42 19.97
C GLY A 16 6.32 -16.94 19.69
N CYS A 17 7.37 -16.46 19.04
CA CYS A 17 7.35 -15.18 18.37
C CYS A 17 6.11 -15.17 17.47
N LYS A 18 4.98 -14.64 17.99
CA LYS A 18 4.08 -13.90 17.13
C LYS A 18 4.91 -12.70 16.71
N LYS A 19 5.55 -12.82 15.55
CA LYS A 19 5.71 -11.65 14.71
C LYS A 19 4.28 -11.20 14.47
N GLU A 20 3.79 -10.29 15.31
CA GLU A 20 2.80 -9.31 14.89
C GLU A 20 3.43 -8.61 13.71
N ASN A 21 3.23 -9.20 12.55
CA ASN A 21 3.34 -8.49 11.31
C ASN A 21 2.14 -7.56 11.36
N GLU A 22 2.35 -6.34 11.85
CA GLU A 22 1.41 -5.20 11.82
C GLU A 22 1.15 -4.78 10.38
N GLN A 23 0.86 -5.74 9.51
CA GLN A 23 0.45 -5.51 8.16
C GLN A 23 -1.05 -5.32 8.25
N LYS A 24 -1.45 -4.05 8.48
CA LYS A 24 -2.85 -3.61 8.36
C LYS A 24 -3.50 -4.25 7.14
N GLU A 25 -4.71 -4.77 7.32
CA GLU A 25 -5.41 -5.60 6.34
C GLU A 25 -5.74 -4.80 5.06
N VAL A 26 -4.85 -4.88 4.08
CA VAL A 26 -5.03 -4.27 2.75
C VAL A 26 -6.39 -4.62 2.16
N SER A 27 -7.19 -3.59 1.83
CA SER A 27 -8.52 -3.81 1.24
C SER A 27 -8.48 -4.64 -0.05
N ALA A 28 -9.49 -5.49 -0.25
CA ALA A 28 -9.64 -6.28 -1.48
C ALA A 28 -9.66 -5.41 -2.75
N CYS A 29 -10.23 -4.21 -2.64
CA CYS A 29 -10.24 -3.23 -3.71
C CYS A 29 -8.83 -2.78 -4.12
N ALA A 30 -8.01 -2.42 -3.13
CA ALA A 30 -6.63 -2.00 -3.38
C ALA A 30 -5.80 -3.11 -4.01
N LEU A 31 -6.01 -4.36 -3.60
CA LEU A 31 -5.39 -5.54 -4.24
C LEU A 31 -5.81 -5.69 -5.70
N GLN A 32 -7.12 -5.59 -5.98
CA GLN A 32 -7.68 -5.72 -7.32
C GLN A 32 -7.15 -4.62 -8.26
N ILE A 33 -7.17 -3.37 -7.82
CA ILE A 33 -6.69 -2.24 -8.62
C ILE A 33 -5.18 -2.30 -8.83
N LYS A 34 -4.40 -2.71 -7.82
CA LYS A 34 -2.97 -2.93 -8.00
C LYS A 34 -2.69 -3.98 -9.07
N GLU A 35 -3.50 -5.04 -9.14
CA GLU A 35 -3.35 -6.07 -10.18
C GLU A 35 -3.79 -5.54 -11.56
N PHE A 36 -4.85 -4.74 -11.61
CA PHE A 36 -5.28 -4.07 -12.84
C PHE A 36 -4.18 -3.19 -13.45
N PHE A 37 -3.45 -2.44 -12.62
CA PHE A 37 -2.36 -1.55 -13.04
C PHE A 37 -0.97 -2.21 -13.12
N LYS A 38 -0.84 -3.52 -12.97
CA LYS A 38 0.48 -4.18 -12.78
C LYS A 38 1.51 -3.88 -13.86
N GLU A 39 1.09 -3.69 -15.10
CA GLU A 39 1.98 -3.42 -16.24
C GLU A 39 2.47 -1.96 -16.28
N GLU A 40 1.73 -1.06 -15.62
CA GLU A 40 2.10 0.35 -15.47
C GLU A 40 2.98 0.60 -14.23
N LEU A 41 2.78 -0.18 -13.16
CA LEU A 41 3.51 -0.07 -11.92
C LEU A 41 4.98 -0.48 -12.09
N LYS A 42 5.89 0.49 -11.96
CA LYS A 42 7.31 0.31 -12.24
C LYS A 42 8.17 0.94 -11.16
N CYS A 43 9.29 0.28 -10.87
CA CYS A 43 10.38 0.84 -10.08
C CYS A 43 11.65 0.76 -10.92
N THR A 44 12.21 1.89 -11.29
CA THR A 44 13.52 1.96 -11.93
C THR A 44 14.57 2.39 -10.91
N GLU A 45 14.27 3.44 -10.15
CA GLU A 45 15.12 3.94 -9.06
C GLU A 45 14.22 4.51 -7.95
N GLN A 46 14.42 4.05 -6.72
CA GLN A 46 13.60 4.47 -5.59
C GLN A 46 13.73 5.98 -5.34
N HIS A 47 12.61 6.67 -5.13
CA HIS A 47 12.54 8.14 -4.92
C HIS A 47 12.99 9.02 -6.09
N SER A 48 13.38 8.43 -7.22
CA SER A 48 13.90 9.14 -8.39
C SER A 48 13.09 8.84 -9.65
N MET A 49 12.73 7.57 -9.85
CA MET A 49 11.97 7.11 -11.01
C MET A 49 11.10 5.91 -10.66
N GLU A 50 9.89 6.17 -10.17
CA GLU A 50 8.91 5.16 -9.80
C GLU A 50 7.50 5.55 -10.26
N ILE A 51 6.71 4.56 -10.69
CA ILE A 51 5.29 4.71 -11.01
C ILE A 51 4.52 3.92 -9.96
N ASN A 52 3.85 4.63 -9.07
CA ASN A 52 3.15 4.06 -7.92
C ASN A 52 1.62 4.16 -8.12
N LEU A 53 0.88 3.40 -7.31
CA LEU A 53 -0.57 3.52 -7.25
C LEU A 53 -0.97 4.56 -6.21
N TYR A 54 -1.85 5.47 -6.60
CA TYR A 54 -2.47 6.46 -5.74
C TYR A 54 -3.98 6.32 -5.77
N ALA A 55 -4.62 6.87 -4.75
CA ALA A 55 -6.05 7.12 -4.71
C ALA A 55 -6.31 8.58 -4.31
N GLY A 56 -7.45 9.10 -4.73
CA GLY A 56 -7.92 10.42 -4.33
C GLY A 56 -9.42 10.56 -4.56
N MET A 57 -9.99 11.66 -4.10
CA MET A 57 -11.40 11.98 -4.28
C MET A 57 -11.58 12.91 -5.46
N TYR A 58 -12.47 12.55 -6.39
CA TYR A 58 -12.80 13.38 -7.54
C TYR A 58 -14.31 13.36 -7.78
N LYS A 59 -14.94 14.54 -7.77
CA LYS A 59 -16.41 14.70 -7.89
C LYS A 59 -17.17 13.79 -6.91
N GLY A 60 -16.66 13.67 -5.68
CA GLY A 60 -17.24 12.84 -4.61
C GLY A 60 -17.02 11.33 -4.75
N MET A 61 -16.20 10.88 -5.71
CA MET A 61 -15.88 9.47 -5.91
C MET A 61 -14.42 9.18 -5.56
N LEU A 62 -14.18 8.05 -4.89
CA LEU A 62 -12.84 7.49 -4.76
C LEU A 62 -12.38 6.97 -6.11
N VAL A 63 -11.25 7.51 -6.59
CA VAL A 63 -10.62 7.15 -7.85
C VAL A 63 -9.17 6.74 -7.62
N TYR A 64 -8.74 5.69 -8.33
CA TYR A 64 -7.39 5.17 -8.30
C TYR A 64 -6.67 5.51 -9.61
N PHE A 65 -5.40 5.90 -9.53
CA PHE A 65 -4.60 6.29 -10.68
C PHE A 65 -3.13 6.02 -10.44
N THR A 66 -2.38 5.84 -11.52
CA THR A 66 -0.92 5.76 -11.47
C THR A 66 -0.34 7.16 -11.51
N MET A 67 0.72 7.41 -10.74
CA MET A 67 1.44 8.68 -10.79
C MET A 67 2.94 8.40 -10.75
N THR A 68 3.67 9.15 -11.58
CA THR A 68 5.11 9.04 -11.69
C THR A 68 5.77 9.96 -10.68
N MET A 69 6.46 9.39 -9.71
CA MET A 69 7.36 10.10 -8.81
C MET A 69 8.72 10.23 -9.48
N CYS A 70 8.94 11.39 -10.09
CA CYS A 70 10.25 11.87 -10.52
C CYS A 70 10.32 13.38 -10.33
N PRO A 71 10.93 13.87 -9.23
CA PRO A 71 10.97 15.29 -8.91
C PRO A 71 11.57 16.18 -10.00
N ASN A 72 12.47 15.62 -10.82
CA ASN A 72 13.20 16.36 -11.85
C ASN A 72 12.63 16.19 -13.27
N CYS A 73 11.59 15.38 -13.46
CA CYS A 73 11.11 15.02 -14.80
C CYS A 73 9.96 15.90 -15.32
N ASN A 74 9.38 16.80 -14.51
CA ASN A 74 8.17 17.58 -14.87
C ASN A 74 7.07 16.68 -15.48
N THR A 75 6.72 15.61 -14.77
CA THR A 75 5.80 14.59 -15.27
C THR A 75 4.40 15.17 -15.51
N VAL A 76 3.75 14.71 -16.58
CA VAL A 76 2.38 15.10 -16.88
C VAL A 76 1.45 14.48 -15.82
N PRO A 77 0.55 15.27 -15.19
CA PRO A 77 -0.42 14.72 -14.26
C PRO A 77 -1.33 13.67 -14.90
N PRO A 78 -1.86 12.72 -14.12
CA PRO A 78 -2.83 11.74 -14.63
C PRO A 78 -4.05 12.44 -15.24
N SER A 79 -4.51 11.96 -16.40
CA SER A 79 -5.71 12.47 -17.07
C SER A 79 -6.95 11.63 -16.82
N PHE A 80 -6.81 10.48 -16.15
CA PHE A 80 -7.91 9.61 -15.77
C PHE A 80 -7.52 8.74 -14.57
N GLY A 81 -8.53 8.14 -13.96
CA GLY A 81 -8.40 7.08 -12.98
C GLY A 81 -9.52 6.06 -13.12
N TYR A 82 -9.56 5.10 -12.20
CA TYR A 82 -10.58 4.06 -12.16
C TYR A 82 -11.20 3.97 -10.78
N THR A 83 -12.50 3.70 -10.72
CA THR A 83 -13.13 3.28 -9.47
C THR A 83 -12.82 1.81 -9.18
N CYS A 84 -13.16 1.34 -7.97
CA CYS A 84 -13.02 -0.07 -7.60
C CYS A 84 -13.72 -1.05 -8.57
N ALA A 85 -14.79 -0.60 -9.22
CA ALA A 85 -15.54 -1.39 -10.20
C ALA A 85 -14.89 -1.37 -11.59
N ASN A 86 -13.63 -0.94 -11.71
CA ASN A 86 -12.89 -0.75 -12.96
C ASN A 86 -13.58 0.23 -13.93
N LYS A 87 -14.40 1.15 -13.43
CA LYS A 87 -15.01 2.20 -14.25
C LYS A 87 -13.99 3.32 -14.44
N LYS A 88 -13.62 3.60 -15.69
CA LYS A 88 -12.78 4.73 -16.06
C LYS A 88 -13.48 6.06 -15.75
N ILE A 89 -12.74 6.99 -15.17
CA ILE A 89 -13.17 8.35 -14.88
C ILE A 89 -12.12 9.31 -15.45
N ASP A 90 -12.51 10.09 -16.45
CA ASP A 90 -11.63 11.12 -17.01
C ASP A 90 -11.63 12.38 -16.11
N PHE A 91 -10.43 12.92 -15.89
CA PHE A 91 -10.22 14.15 -15.14
C PHE A 91 -10.27 15.33 -16.11
N ASP A 92 -11.19 16.26 -15.88
CA ASP A 92 -11.21 17.53 -16.63
C ASP A 92 -10.05 18.43 -16.19
N ASP A 93 -9.70 18.35 -14.92
CA ASP A 93 -8.56 19.02 -14.31
C ASP A 93 -8.09 18.18 -13.11
N PHE A 94 -6.84 17.72 -13.15
CA PHE A 94 -6.27 16.89 -12.07
C PHE A 94 -6.16 17.66 -10.75
N THR A 95 -6.10 19.00 -10.77
CA THR A 95 -6.08 19.81 -9.54
C THR A 95 -7.37 19.70 -8.74
N LYS A 96 -8.44 19.14 -9.32
CA LYS A 96 -9.71 18.85 -8.64
C LYS A 96 -9.74 17.48 -7.95
N VAL A 97 -8.67 16.70 -8.05
CA VAL A 97 -8.50 15.46 -7.29
C VAL A 97 -7.96 15.83 -5.91
N SER A 98 -8.76 15.63 -4.86
CA SER A 98 -8.38 15.91 -3.47
C SER A 98 -7.92 14.65 -2.75
N ASP A 99 -7.37 14.83 -1.54
CA ASP A 99 -7.06 13.75 -0.61
C ASP A 99 -6.17 12.65 -1.22
N ILE A 100 -5.22 13.08 -2.06
CA ILE A 100 -4.34 12.18 -2.79
C ILE A 100 -3.41 11.47 -1.81
N GLN A 101 -3.47 10.14 -1.82
CA GLN A 101 -2.62 9.28 -1.00
C GLN A 101 -2.04 8.16 -1.85
N GLN A 102 -0.80 7.79 -1.55
CA GLN A 102 -0.19 6.61 -2.14
C GLN A 102 -0.86 5.37 -1.54
N VAL A 103 -1.31 4.45 -2.38
CA VAL A 103 -1.92 3.19 -1.98
C VAL A 103 -0.93 2.05 -2.05
N TYR A 104 -0.05 2.06 -3.05
CA TYR A 104 0.97 1.04 -3.24
C TYR A 104 2.23 1.63 -3.84
N ASN A 105 3.37 1.34 -3.19
CA ASN A 105 4.68 1.75 -3.67
C ASN A 105 5.33 0.61 -4.48
N SER A 106 5.68 0.89 -5.73
CA SER A 106 6.22 -0.07 -6.68
C SER A 106 7.65 -0.51 -6.38
N CYS A 107 8.42 0.29 -5.63
CA CYS A 107 9.79 -0.05 -5.23
C CYS A 107 9.80 -0.93 -3.98
N THR A 108 9.14 -0.48 -2.91
CA THR A 108 9.10 -1.22 -1.64
C THR A 108 8.12 -2.40 -1.65
N LYS A 109 7.23 -2.45 -2.65
CA LYS A 109 6.16 -3.46 -2.76
C LYS A 109 5.18 -3.45 -1.59
N ARG A 110 5.03 -2.30 -0.92
CA ARG A 110 4.16 -2.13 0.26
C ARG A 110 2.90 -1.34 -0.06
N PHE A 111 1.82 -1.72 0.60
CA PHE A 111 0.61 -0.93 0.67
C PHE A 111 0.69 0.09 1.80
N THR A 112 0.07 1.24 1.57
CA THR A 112 -0.18 2.29 2.56
C THR A 112 -1.68 2.53 2.54
N GLU A 113 -2.39 2.18 3.61
CA GLU A 113 -3.85 2.28 3.65
C GLU A 113 -4.34 3.73 3.57
N TRP A 114 -5.51 3.90 2.95
CA TRP A 114 -6.26 5.14 2.94
C TRP A 114 -6.88 5.38 4.33
N GLY A 115 -6.57 6.50 4.97
CA GLY A 115 -7.26 6.94 6.19
C GLY A 115 -6.54 6.79 7.54
N VAL A 116 -5.23 6.59 7.57
CA VAL A 116 -4.45 6.80 8.81
C VAL A 116 -3.20 7.62 8.50
N ASP A 117 -3.25 8.89 8.89
CA ASP A 117 -2.11 9.78 8.96
C ASP A 117 -0.99 9.11 9.79
N PRO A 118 0.22 8.90 9.24
CA PRO A 118 1.34 8.37 10.01
C PRO A 118 1.89 9.35 11.07
N ASN A 119 1.36 10.58 11.16
CA ASN A 119 1.77 11.63 12.09
C ASN A 119 0.64 12.15 13.00
N HIS A 120 -0.50 11.46 13.09
CA HIS A 120 -1.53 11.79 14.09
C HIS A 120 -1.31 10.96 15.36
N GLU A 121 -0.33 11.38 16.17
CA GLU A 121 -0.31 11.06 17.59
C GLU A 121 -1.31 11.98 18.29
N GLU A 122 -2.26 11.40 19.03
CA GLU A 122 -3.16 12.13 19.96
C GLU A 122 -2.40 12.83 21.09
#